data_AF-A0A6T5STC1-F1
#
_entry.id   AF-A0A6T5STC1-F1
#
_cell.length_a   1.000
_cell.length_b   1.000
_cell.length_c   1.000
_cell.angle_alpha   90.00
_cell.angle_beta   90.00
_cell.angle_gamma   90.00
#
_symmetry.space_group_name_H-M   'P 1'
#
loop_
_entity.id
_entity.type
_entity.pdbx_description
1 polymer ?
#
loop_
_entity_poly.entity_id
_entity_poly.type
_entity_poly.pdbx_seq_one_letter_code
_entity_poly.pdbx_strand_id
1 'polypeptide(L)'
;MSTDHGMDVDDAAPQPATGGPRFVELKRSFVNALKACVEPPTAQEFIRAFPGLNPAHHEPLFDLYAKLLRNVYDNAEEEFDAICVEEAVEARLNAIDALCAERGVTDLDIAANASRVVYSGRSPDEVARNTRAEAKRKEAEVLREEAAALERTAQEMIEELEAKREAVRAAANSLKSTPGVDAVHEASLQWASRASQKASV
;
A
#
# COMPACT_ATOMS: atom_id res chain seq x y z
N MET A 1 -1.28 -37.39 -3.17
CA MET A 1 -0.47 -36.80 -2.08
C MET A 1 0.87 -36.41 -2.67
N SER A 2 1.39 -35.26 -2.24
CA SER A 2 2.64 -34.61 -2.66
C SER A 2 2.56 -33.74 -3.92
N THR A 3 2.05 -32.53 -3.74
CA THR A 3 2.57 -31.35 -4.44
C THR A 3 3.54 -30.65 -3.50
N ASP A 4 4.79 -30.69 -3.91
CA ASP A 4 5.91 -29.89 -3.43
C ASP A 4 5.58 -28.41 -3.68
N HIS A 5 5.52 -27.63 -2.60
CA HIS A 5 5.30 -26.18 -2.66
C HIS A 5 6.62 -25.52 -2.30
N GLY A 6 7.44 -25.28 -3.32
CA GLY A 6 8.54 -24.33 -3.24
C GLY A 6 7.93 -22.95 -3.00
N MET A 7 8.09 -22.43 -1.78
CA MET A 7 7.96 -21.00 -1.51
C MET A 7 9.18 -20.33 -2.13
N ASP A 8 8.97 -19.60 -3.22
CA ASP A 8 9.91 -18.60 -3.69
C ASP A 8 10.03 -17.51 -2.62
N VAL A 9 11.08 -17.64 -1.82
CA VAL A 9 11.64 -16.59 -0.98
C VAL A 9 12.76 -15.98 -1.81
N ASP A 10 12.50 -14.86 -2.47
CA ASP A 10 13.44 -13.74 -2.66
C ASP A 10 12.99 -12.85 -3.82
N ASP A 11 12.47 -11.68 -3.49
CA ASP A 11 12.80 -10.47 -4.26
C ASP A 11 12.81 -9.27 -3.29
N ALA A 12 13.64 -9.38 -2.25
CA ALA A 12 14.08 -8.19 -1.52
C ALA A 12 15.26 -7.62 -2.29
N ALA A 13 14.98 -6.66 -3.18
CA ALA A 13 16.00 -5.87 -3.86
C ALA A 13 17.06 -5.42 -2.83
N PRO A 14 18.37 -5.50 -3.16
CA PRO A 14 19.43 -5.16 -2.23
C PRO A 14 19.28 -3.70 -1.83
N GLN A 15 18.87 -3.46 -0.58
CA GLN A 15 18.89 -2.12 -0.02
C GLN A 15 20.35 -1.65 -0.03
N PRO A 16 20.67 -0.52 -0.66
CA PRO A 16 22.04 -0.04 -0.72
C PRO A 16 22.52 0.23 0.71
N ALA A 17 23.60 -0.47 1.11
CA ALA A 17 24.24 -0.38 2.42
C ALA A 17 25.01 0.94 2.65
N THR A 18 24.61 2.01 1.96
CA THR A 18 25.23 3.33 1.99
C THR A 18 24.12 4.36 1.90
N GLY A 19 24.04 5.25 2.89
CA GLY A 19 23.02 6.29 2.93
C GLY A 19 22.94 7.10 1.64
N GLY A 20 21.71 7.45 1.25
CA GLY A 20 21.42 8.19 0.03
C GLY A 20 22.07 9.57 0.03
N PRO A 21 22.17 10.22 -1.14
CA PRO A 21 22.89 11.47 -1.32
C PRO A 21 22.43 12.58 -0.37
N ARG A 22 21.12 12.66 -0.04
CA ARG A 22 20.61 13.63 0.93
C ARG A 22 21.11 13.39 2.35
N PHE A 23 21.12 12.14 2.79
CA PHE A 23 21.58 11.82 4.15
C PHE A 23 23.07 12.08 4.31
N VAL A 24 23.86 11.73 3.28
CA VAL A 24 25.30 12.03 3.24
C VAL A 24 25.55 13.55 3.31
N GLU A 25 24.78 14.35 2.56
CA GLU A 25 24.92 15.80 2.59
C GLU A 25 24.50 16.41 3.94
N LEU A 26 23.43 15.88 4.55
CA LEU A 26 22.99 16.29 5.88
C LEU A 26 24.08 16.04 6.92
N LYS A 27 24.61 14.81 6.99
CA LYS A 27 25.66 14.44 7.95
C LYS A 27 26.92 15.28 7.73
N ARG A 28 27.33 15.48 6.46
CA ARG A 28 28.46 16.35 6.11
C ARG A 28 28.24 17.79 6.56
N SER A 29 27.06 18.36 6.30
CA SER A 29 26.73 19.73 6.67
C SER A 29 26.74 19.92 8.18
N PHE A 30 26.16 18.96 8.91
CA PHE A 30 26.18 18.96 10.38
C PHE A 30 27.60 18.92 10.93
N VAL A 31 28.43 17.96 10.49
CA VAL A 31 29.82 17.83 10.94
C VAL A 31 30.63 19.09 10.63
N ASN A 32 30.45 19.68 9.46
CA ASN A 32 31.14 20.92 9.09
C ASN A 32 30.72 22.10 9.97
N ALA A 33 29.41 22.25 10.24
CA ALA A 33 28.91 23.29 11.13
C ALA A 33 29.42 23.09 12.57
N LEU A 34 29.40 21.85 13.06
CA LEU A 34 29.89 21.50 14.40
C LEU A 34 31.38 21.83 14.54
N LYS A 35 32.22 21.45 13.56
CA LYS A 35 33.65 21.80 13.53
C LYS A 35 33.89 23.30 13.61
N ALA A 36 33.12 24.08 12.85
CA ALA A 36 33.21 25.54 12.87
C ALA A 36 32.78 26.13 14.23
N CYS A 37 31.82 25.51 14.93
CA CYS A 37 31.36 25.96 16.24
C CYS A 37 32.35 25.65 17.37
N VAL A 38 33.10 24.55 17.26
CA VAL A 38 34.03 24.10 18.32
C VAL A 38 35.50 24.36 18.00
N GLU A 39 35.79 25.16 16.98
CA GLU A 39 37.17 25.50 16.63
C GLU A 39 37.80 26.32 17.77
N PRO A 40 38.86 25.80 18.43
CA PRO A 40 39.47 26.50 19.54
C PRO A 40 40.20 27.76 19.05
N PRO A 41 40.03 28.92 19.71
CA PRO A 41 40.98 30.03 19.57
C PRO A 41 42.42 29.57 19.85
N THR A 42 43.37 30.35 19.37
CA THR A 42 44.76 30.14 19.77
C THR A 42 44.92 30.34 21.28
N ALA A 43 45.89 29.66 21.89
CA ALA A 43 46.17 29.81 23.32
C ALA A 43 46.37 31.28 23.72
N GLN A 44 46.99 32.08 22.84
CA GLN A 44 47.22 33.49 23.08
C GLN A 44 45.93 34.32 23.04
N GLU A 45 45.02 34.05 22.11
CA GLU A 45 43.70 34.71 22.07
C GLU A 45 42.86 34.34 23.29
N PHE A 46 42.91 33.06 23.69
CA PHE A 46 42.25 32.58 24.90
C PHE A 46 42.78 33.31 26.15
N ILE A 47 44.10 33.38 26.36
CA ILE A 47 44.70 34.06 27.51
C ILE A 47 44.38 35.55 27.53
N ARG A 48 44.31 36.21 26.36
CA ARG A 48 43.92 37.63 26.26
C ARG A 48 42.51 37.89 26.79
N ALA A 49 41.63 36.90 26.79
CA ALA A 49 40.30 37.01 27.40
C ALA A 49 40.35 37.01 28.94
N PHE A 50 41.49 36.63 29.55
CA PHE A 50 41.67 36.54 31.01
C PHE A 50 42.88 37.37 31.50
N PRO A 51 42.86 38.71 31.35
CA PRO A 51 44.03 39.57 31.63
C PRO A 51 44.47 39.59 33.11
N GLY A 52 43.60 39.22 34.05
CA GLY A 52 43.91 39.15 35.49
C GLY A 52 44.31 37.75 35.97
N LEU A 53 44.33 36.74 35.09
CA LEU A 53 44.62 35.36 35.48
C LEU A 53 46.12 35.17 35.72
N ASN A 54 46.48 34.52 36.84
CA ASN A 54 47.85 34.15 37.14
C ASN A 54 48.44 33.30 35.98
N PRO A 55 49.62 33.65 35.44
CA PRO A 55 50.29 32.88 34.37
C PRO A 55 50.41 31.38 34.64
N ALA A 56 50.54 30.96 35.90
CA ALA A 56 50.60 29.55 36.28
C ALA A 56 49.33 28.75 35.92
N HIS A 57 48.20 29.42 35.66
CA HIS A 57 46.93 28.80 35.29
C HIS A 57 46.60 28.88 33.80
N HIS A 58 47.41 29.58 32.99
CA HIS A 58 47.11 29.80 31.57
C HIS A 58 47.05 28.50 30.78
N GLU A 59 48.09 27.67 30.88
CA GLU A 59 48.17 26.38 30.18
C GLU A 59 47.15 25.36 30.70
N PRO A 60 47.01 25.10 32.02
CA PRO A 60 45.99 24.17 32.52
C PRO A 60 44.56 24.56 32.15
N LEU A 61 44.25 25.87 32.13
CA LEU A 61 42.92 26.35 31.77
C LEU A 61 42.65 26.21 30.28
N PHE A 62 43.65 26.50 29.42
CA PHE A 62 43.53 26.29 27.98
C PHE A 62 43.35 24.81 27.64
N ASP A 63 44.12 23.91 28.27
CA ASP A 63 43.98 22.47 28.11
C ASP A 63 42.59 21.97 28.52
N LEU A 64 42.06 22.50 29.62
CA LEU A 64 40.71 22.17 30.07
C LEU A 64 39.66 22.65 29.07
N TYR A 65 39.83 23.85 28.52
CA TYR A 65 38.95 24.40 27.51
C TYR A 65 39.00 23.60 26.19
N ALA A 66 40.19 23.22 25.72
CA ALA A 66 40.33 22.38 24.54
C ALA A 66 39.69 20.99 24.73
N LYS A 67 39.82 20.40 25.93
CA LYS A 67 39.12 19.15 26.30
C LYS A 67 37.60 19.33 26.32
N LEU A 68 37.11 20.46 26.85
CA LEU A 68 35.67 20.78 26.83
C LEU A 68 35.15 20.83 25.39
N LEU A 69 35.84 21.54 24.49
CA LEU A 69 35.43 21.63 23.09
C LEU A 69 35.41 20.27 22.39
N ARG A 70 36.39 19.41 22.68
CA ARG A 70 36.41 18.03 22.18
C ARG A 70 35.21 17.22 22.70
N ASN A 71 34.92 17.28 23.99
CA ASN A 71 33.77 16.58 24.55
C ASN A 71 32.44 17.09 23.97
N VAL A 72 32.32 18.40 23.71
CA VAL A 72 31.14 18.97 23.05
C VAL A 72 31.00 18.43 21.63
N TYR A 73 32.10 18.33 20.89
CA TYR A 73 32.12 17.74 19.56
C TYR A 73 31.68 16.27 19.59
N ASP A 74 32.34 15.45 20.41
CA ASP A 74 32.09 14.01 20.47
C ASP A 74 30.65 13.71 20.91
N ASN A 75 30.16 14.39 21.95
CA ASN A 75 28.79 14.20 22.42
C ASN A 75 27.76 14.68 21.39
N ALA A 76 28.01 15.80 20.70
CA ALA A 76 27.08 16.30 19.69
C ALA A 76 27.01 15.38 18.45
N GLU A 77 28.13 14.77 18.07
CA GLU A 77 28.17 13.77 16.99
C GLU A 77 27.42 12.49 17.38
N GLU A 78 27.61 12.00 18.61
CA GLU A 78 26.90 10.83 19.13
C GLU A 78 25.38 11.07 19.22
N GLU A 79 24.96 12.19 19.80
CA GLU A 79 23.55 12.57 19.90
C GLU A 79 22.90 12.77 18.52
N PHE A 80 23.62 13.36 17.57
CA PHE A 80 23.13 13.49 16.20
C PHE A 80 22.89 12.12 15.54
N ASP A 81 23.83 11.19 15.69
CA ASP A 81 23.69 9.83 15.15
C ASP A 81 22.54 9.08 15.85
N ALA A 82 22.38 9.24 17.18
CA ALA A 82 21.26 8.67 17.93
C ALA A 82 19.90 9.20 17.44
N ILE A 83 19.77 10.51 17.25
CA ILE A 83 18.56 11.15 16.71
C ILE A 83 18.28 10.65 15.29
N CYS A 84 19.31 10.51 14.44
CA CYS A 84 19.13 10.01 13.08
C CYS A 84 18.56 8.59 13.05
N VAL A 85 18.97 7.75 14.00
CA VAL A 85 18.45 6.39 14.18
C VAL A 85 17.03 6.43 14.75
N GLU A 86 16.80 7.15 15.85
CA GLU A 86 15.50 7.22 16.54
C GLU A 86 14.38 7.72 15.61
N GLU A 87 14.66 8.77 14.83
CA GLU A 87 13.67 9.39 13.93
C GLU A 87 13.63 8.74 12.54
N ALA A 88 14.44 7.70 12.31
CA ALA A 88 14.61 7.04 11.02
C ALA A 88 14.90 8.03 9.88
N VAL A 89 15.76 9.02 10.16
CA VAL A 89 16.07 10.13 9.24
C VAL A 89 16.65 9.61 7.92
N GLU A 90 17.59 8.67 8.00
CA GLU A 90 18.22 8.06 6.82
C GLU A 90 17.17 7.38 5.93
N ALA A 91 16.30 6.56 6.51
CA ALA A 91 15.25 5.87 5.75
C ALA A 91 14.29 6.87 5.06
N ARG A 92 13.89 7.94 5.76
CA ARG A 92 13.01 8.98 5.20
C ARG A 92 13.67 9.74 4.06
N LEU A 93 14.95 10.09 4.19
CA LEU A 93 15.70 10.79 3.14
C LEU A 93 15.95 9.87 1.93
N ASN A 94 16.26 8.60 2.16
CA ASN A 94 16.41 7.62 1.08
C ASN A 94 15.10 7.41 0.31
N ALA A 95 13.95 7.41 1.00
CA ALA A 95 12.65 7.35 0.35
C ALA A 95 12.37 8.59 -0.52
N ILE A 96 12.77 9.77 -0.07
CA ILE A 96 12.69 11.00 -0.88
C ILE A 96 13.60 10.90 -2.10
N ASP A 97 14.83 10.40 -1.94
CA ASP A 97 15.76 10.22 -3.06
C ASP A 97 15.21 9.24 -4.10
N ALA A 98 14.58 8.14 -3.68
CA ALA A 98 13.88 7.21 -4.58
C ALA A 98 12.72 7.89 -5.33
N LEU A 99 11.85 8.63 -4.64
CA LEU A 99 10.74 9.36 -5.25
C LEU A 99 11.20 10.45 -6.22
N CYS A 100 12.32 11.11 -5.92
CA CYS A 100 12.95 12.08 -6.80
C CYS A 100 13.50 11.40 -8.06
N ALA A 101 14.18 10.26 -7.92
CA ALA A 101 14.71 9.49 -9.03
C ALA A 101 13.58 9.00 -9.97
N GLU A 102 12.48 8.46 -9.42
CA GLU A 102 11.30 8.04 -10.19
C GLU A 102 10.70 9.19 -11.02
N ARG A 103 10.78 10.42 -10.52
CA ARG A 103 10.23 11.62 -11.18
C ARG A 103 11.25 12.35 -12.06
N GLY A 104 12.45 11.81 -12.23
CA GLY A 104 13.53 12.45 -13.01
C GLY A 104 14.08 13.73 -12.37
N VAL A 105 13.90 13.91 -11.05
CA VAL A 105 14.50 15.00 -10.28
C VAL A 105 15.87 14.53 -9.82
N THR A 106 16.88 14.77 -10.65
CA THR A 106 18.24 14.26 -10.44
C THR A 106 19.17 15.23 -9.73
N ASP A 107 18.76 16.49 -9.57
CA ASP A 107 19.61 17.53 -8.99
C ASP A 107 19.18 17.86 -7.56
N LEU A 108 20.15 18.09 -6.68
CA LEU A 108 19.95 18.62 -5.34
C LEU A 108 19.99 20.15 -5.32
N ASP A 109 20.31 20.79 -6.46
CA ASP A 109 20.34 22.24 -6.57
C ASP A 109 18.95 22.85 -6.31
N ILE A 110 18.85 23.50 -5.15
CA ILE A 110 17.65 24.19 -4.67
C ILE A 110 17.27 25.31 -5.63
N ALA A 111 18.23 25.99 -6.25
CA ALA A 111 17.96 27.09 -7.18
C ALA A 111 17.35 26.57 -8.49
N ALA A 112 17.88 25.47 -9.04
CA ALA A 112 17.32 24.81 -10.21
C ALA A 112 15.93 24.20 -9.91
N ASN A 113 15.76 23.58 -8.74
CA ASN A 113 14.51 22.91 -8.35
C ASN A 113 13.40 23.84 -7.88
N ALA A 114 13.70 25.01 -7.32
CA ALA A 114 12.69 25.99 -6.92
C ALA A 114 11.80 26.41 -8.10
N SER A 115 12.34 26.42 -9.31
CA SER A 115 11.59 26.66 -10.56
C SER A 115 10.71 25.48 -10.99
N ARG A 116 11.00 24.27 -10.51
CA ARG A 116 10.31 23.01 -10.84
C ARG A 116 9.27 22.59 -9.80
N VAL A 117 9.32 23.15 -8.59
CA VAL A 117 8.24 23.02 -7.60
C VAL A 117 7.06 23.84 -8.10
N VAL A 118 6.32 23.27 -9.05
CA VAL A 118 5.00 23.74 -9.39
C VAL A 118 4.13 23.42 -8.19
N TYR A 119 3.83 24.44 -7.37
CA TYR A 119 2.66 24.37 -6.52
C TYR A 119 1.50 24.01 -7.44
N SER A 120 0.95 22.81 -7.30
CA SER A 120 -0.05 22.26 -8.22
C SER A 120 -1.35 23.09 -8.26
N GLY A 121 -1.42 24.17 -7.49
CA GLY A 121 -2.61 24.94 -7.19
C GLY A 121 -3.56 24.21 -6.25
N ARG A 122 -3.33 22.91 -6.01
CA ARG A 122 -4.25 22.04 -5.28
C ARG A 122 -3.86 21.98 -3.81
N SER A 123 -4.83 22.24 -2.97
CA SER A 123 -4.68 22.05 -1.53
C SER A 123 -4.46 20.56 -1.19
N PRO A 124 -3.80 20.23 -0.07
CA PRO A 124 -3.68 18.85 0.39
C PRO A 124 -5.02 18.12 0.50
N ASP A 125 -6.10 18.83 0.85
CA ASP A 125 -7.45 18.28 0.92
C ASP A 125 -7.98 17.89 -0.47
N GLU A 126 -7.72 18.70 -1.50
CA GLU A 126 -8.09 18.38 -2.88
C GLU A 126 -7.33 17.17 -3.43
N VAL A 127 -6.04 17.04 -3.10
CA VAL A 127 -5.25 15.86 -3.47
C VAL A 127 -5.82 14.61 -2.80
N ALA A 128 -6.10 14.66 -1.49
CA ALA A 128 -6.67 13.54 -0.73
C ALA A 128 -8.08 13.14 -1.23
N ARG A 129 -8.92 14.13 -1.58
CA ARG A 129 -10.24 13.87 -2.18
C ARG A 129 -10.11 13.21 -3.54
N ASN A 130 -9.16 13.67 -4.38
CA ASN A 130 -8.98 13.10 -5.71
C ASN A 130 -8.47 11.66 -5.65
N THR A 131 -7.48 11.34 -4.80
CA THR A 131 -7.03 9.96 -4.60
C THR A 131 -8.15 9.06 -4.07
N ARG A 132 -8.96 9.54 -3.11
CA ARG A 132 -10.11 8.78 -2.62
C ARG A 132 -11.17 8.57 -3.71
N ALA A 133 -11.42 9.57 -4.55
CA ALA A 133 -12.36 9.47 -5.67
C ALA A 133 -11.87 8.47 -6.72
N GLU A 134 -10.58 8.46 -7.04
CA GLU A 134 -9.97 7.50 -7.96
C GLU A 134 -10.04 6.07 -7.44
N ALA A 135 -9.74 5.85 -6.15
CA ALA A 135 -9.90 4.55 -5.51
C ALA A 135 -11.35 4.05 -5.60
N LYS A 136 -12.34 4.90 -5.27
CA LYS A 136 -13.76 4.56 -5.37
C LYS A 136 -14.22 4.28 -6.80
N ARG A 137 -13.66 4.96 -7.80
CA ARG A 137 -13.99 4.69 -9.21
C ARG A 137 -13.52 3.30 -9.62
N LYS A 138 -12.31 2.90 -9.23
CA LYS A 138 -11.78 1.55 -9.49
C LYS A 138 -12.63 0.47 -8.81
N GLU A 139 -12.96 0.65 -7.53
CA GLU A 139 -13.86 -0.28 -6.83
C GLU A 139 -15.24 -0.38 -7.50
N ALA A 140 -15.82 0.76 -7.91
CA ALA A 140 -17.11 0.78 -8.59
C ALA A 140 -17.06 0.17 -10.00
N GLU A 141 -15.90 0.15 -10.66
CA GLU A 141 -15.72 -0.51 -11.94
C GLU A 141 -15.74 -2.03 -11.75
N VAL A 142 -14.96 -2.55 -10.79
CA VAL A 142 -14.94 -3.98 -10.43
C VAL A 142 -16.34 -4.47 -10.05
N LEU A 143 -17.06 -3.73 -9.20
CA LEU A 143 -18.42 -4.12 -8.79
C LEU A 143 -19.43 -4.11 -9.94
N ARG A 144 -19.26 -3.22 -10.93
CA ARG A 144 -20.12 -3.20 -12.12
C ARG A 144 -19.86 -4.39 -13.03
N GLU A 145 -18.59 -4.78 -13.19
CA GLU A 145 -18.23 -5.97 -13.95
C GLU A 145 -18.82 -7.23 -13.30
N GLU A 146 -18.70 -7.35 -11.98
CA GLU A 146 -19.28 -8.46 -11.21
C GLU A 146 -20.80 -8.49 -11.30
N ALA A 147 -21.48 -7.35 -11.13
CA ALA A 147 -22.93 -7.25 -11.28
C ALA A 147 -23.40 -7.65 -12.68
N ALA A 148 -22.71 -7.19 -13.73
CA ALA A 148 -23.03 -7.53 -15.12
C ALA A 148 -22.78 -9.01 -15.45
N ALA A 149 -21.84 -9.66 -14.77
CA ALA A 149 -21.65 -11.10 -14.87
C ALA A 149 -22.78 -11.86 -14.18
N LEU A 150 -23.15 -11.45 -12.96
CA LEU A 150 -24.26 -12.05 -12.21
C LEU A 150 -25.59 -11.90 -12.95
N GLU A 151 -25.89 -10.72 -13.50
CA GLU A 151 -27.09 -10.48 -14.29
C GLU A 151 -27.17 -11.38 -15.53
N ARG A 152 -26.04 -11.60 -16.23
CA ARG A 152 -25.97 -12.56 -17.35
C ARG A 152 -26.30 -13.98 -16.89
N THR A 153 -25.69 -14.45 -15.81
CA THR A 153 -25.98 -15.79 -15.28
C THR A 153 -27.44 -15.92 -14.83
N ALA A 154 -28.02 -14.89 -14.22
CA ALA A 154 -29.42 -14.90 -13.81
C ALA A 154 -30.35 -14.97 -15.02
N GLN A 155 -30.04 -14.24 -16.09
CA GLN A 155 -30.81 -14.25 -17.33
C GLN A 155 -30.76 -15.63 -18.01
N GLU A 156 -29.59 -16.26 -18.09
CA GLU A 156 -29.43 -17.61 -18.62
C GLU A 156 -30.26 -18.63 -17.82
N MET A 157 -30.25 -18.53 -16.48
CA MET A 157 -31.05 -19.41 -15.61
C MET A 157 -32.56 -19.18 -15.78
N ILE A 158 -33.00 -17.94 -15.97
CA ILE A 158 -34.41 -17.60 -16.25
C ILE A 158 -34.84 -18.22 -17.58
N GLU A 159 -34.04 -18.05 -18.64
CA GLU A 159 -34.31 -18.63 -19.96
C GLU A 159 -34.38 -20.16 -19.91
N GLU A 160 -33.47 -20.81 -19.17
CA GLU A 160 -33.51 -22.26 -18.98
C GLU A 160 -34.78 -22.71 -18.23
N LEU A 161 -35.18 -21.98 -17.19
CA LEU A 161 -36.41 -22.28 -16.44
C LEU A 161 -37.66 -22.09 -17.30
N GLU A 162 -37.71 -21.06 -18.14
CA GLU A 162 -38.81 -20.82 -19.08
C GLU A 162 -38.89 -21.94 -20.12
N ALA A 163 -37.76 -22.34 -20.70
CA ALA A 163 -37.71 -23.47 -21.64
C ALA A 163 -38.21 -24.78 -20.99
N LYS A 164 -37.78 -25.06 -19.75
CA LYS A 164 -38.26 -26.22 -18.98
C LYS A 164 -39.77 -26.14 -18.70
N ARG A 165 -40.30 -24.96 -18.36
CA ARG A 165 -41.73 -24.74 -18.13
C ARG A 165 -42.55 -25.00 -19.39
N GLU A 166 -42.09 -24.53 -20.55
CA GLU A 166 -42.77 -24.79 -21.83
C GLU A 166 -42.74 -26.27 -22.20
N ALA A 167 -41.60 -26.95 -21.99
CA ALA A 167 -41.49 -28.40 -22.24
C ALA A 167 -42.46 -29.21 -21.35
N VAL A 168 -42.56 -28.87 -20.06
CA VAL A 168 -43.52 -29.50 -19.13
C VAL A 168 -44.96 -29.23 -19.57
N ARG A 169 -45.28 -28.00 -19.98
CA ARG A 169 -46.62 -27.63 -20.47
C ARG A 169 -46.97 -28.40 -21.74
N ALA A 170 -46.04 -28.51 -22.69
CA ALA A 170 -46.22 -29.27 -23.92
C ALA A 170 -46.45 -30.77 -23.63
N ALA A 171 -45.65 -31.36 -22.74
CA ALA A 171 -45.82 -32.75 -22.32
C ALA A 171 -47.18 -32.99 -21.65
N ALA A 172 -47.60 -32.09 -20.75
CA ALA A 172 -48.92 -32.17 -20.10
C ALA A 172 -50.07 -32.04 -21.11
N ASN A 173 -49.97 -31.14 -22.09
CA ASN A 173 -50.96 -30.98 -23.14
C ASN A 173 -51.00 -32.19 -24.08
N SER A 174 -49.85 -32.79 -24.40
CA SER A 174 -49.77 -34.04 -25.17
C SER A 174 -50.48 -35.18 -24.44
N LEU A 175 -50.26 -35.32 -23.13
CA LEU A 175 -50.90 -36.36 -22.31
C LEU A 175 -52.44 -36.21 -22.30
N LYS A 176 -52.92 -34.96 -22.21
CA LYS A 176 -54.36 -34.64 -22.31
C LYS A 176 -54.94 -34.89 -23.70
N SER A 177 -54.13 -34.79 -24.75
CA SER A 177 -54.58 -34.91 -26.14
C SER A 177 -54.41 -36.32 -26.71
N THR A 178 -53.82 -37.25 -25.96
CA THR A 178 -53.63 -38.64 -26.40
C THR A 178 -54.99 -39.32 -26.59
N PRO A 179 -55.42 -39.58 -27.85
CA PRO A 179 -56.70 -40.22 -28.10
C PRO A 179 -56.57 -41.69 -27.68
N GLY A 180 -57.38 -42.09 -26.70
CA GLY A 180 -57.40 -43.46 -26.19
C GLY A 180 -57.22 -43.58 -24.69
N VAL A 181 -56.73 -42.55 -23.97
CA VAL A 181 -56.65 -42.62 -22.49
C VAL A 181 -58.06 -42.64 -21.90
N ASP A 182 -58.97 -41.79 -22.39
CA ASP A 182 -60.38 -41.80 -21.99
C ASP A 182 -61.08 -43.08 -22.45
N ALA A 183 -60.77 -43.59 -23.65
CA ALA A 183 -61.35 -44.83 -24.16
C ALA A 183 -60.86 -46.08 -23.38
N VAL A 184 -59.60 -46.12 -22.97
CA VAL A 184 -59.05 -47.18 -22.10
C VAL A 184 -59.60 -47.05 -20.69
N HIS A 185 -59.75 -45.84 -20.16
CA HIS A 185 -60.38 -45.60 -18.87
C HIS A 185 -61.84 -46.04 -18.86
N GLU A 186 -62.61 -45.68 -19.89
CA GLU A 186 -64.01 -46.06 -20.07
C GLU A 186 -64.15 -47.57 -20.30
N ALA A 187 -63.30 -48.18 -21.13
CA ALA A 187 -63.25 -49.64 -21.30
C ALA A 187 -62.91 -50.37 -19.99
N SER A 188 -62.02 -49.80 -19.16
CA SER A 188 -61.66 -50.36 -17.85
C SER A 188 -62.81 -50.26 -16.85
N LEU A 189 -63.56 -49.16 -16.83
CA LEU A 189 -64.77 -49.00 -16.00
C LEU A 189 -65.88 -49.96 -16.43
N GLN A 190 -66.06 -50.15 -17.75
CA GLN A 190 -67.02 -51.11 -18.30
C GLN A 190 -66.64 -52.57 -18.00
N TRP A 191 -65.35 -52.90 -17.94
CA TRP A 191 -64.88 -54.23 -17.54
C TRP A 191 -65.11 -54.47 -16.03
N ALA A 192 -64.80 -53.49 -15.19
CA ALA A 192 -65.02 -53.56 -13.75
C ALA A 192 -66.50 -53.71 -13.37
N SER A 193 -67.41 -53.00 -14.05
CA SER A 193 -68.86 -53.11 -13.81
C SER A 193 -69.42 -54.48 -14.23
N ARG A 194 -68.93 -55.04 -15.35
CA ARG A 194 -69.28 -56.40 -15.81
C ARG A 194 -68.77 -57.50 -14.88
N ALA A 195 -67.58 -57.33 -14.29
CA ALA A 195 -67.05 -58.26 -13.29
C ALA A 195 -67.93 -58.27 -12.02
N SER A 196 -68.44 -57.12 -11.60
CA SER A 196 -69.32 -57.00 -10.44
C SER A 196 -70.73 -57.59 -10.67
N GLN A 197 -71.23 -57.59 -11.92
CA GLN A 197 -72.51 -58.24 -12.28
C GLN A 197 -72.44 -59.77 -12.33
N LYS A 198 -71.28 -60.34 -12.68
CA LYS A 198 -71.07 -61.81 -12.69
C LYS A 198 -70.88 -62.42 -11.30
N ALA A 199 -70.64 -61.61 -10.27
CA ALA A 199 -70.47 -62.05 -8.89
C ALA A 199 -71.78 -62.04 -8.06
N SER A 200 -72.92 -61.65 -8.65
CA SER A 200 -74.22 -61.50 -7.97
C SER A 200 -75.32 -62.44 -8.51
N VAL A 201 -74.94 -63.61 -9.04
CA VAL A 201 -75.87 -64.70 -9.40
C VAL A 201 -75.61 -65.89 -8.51
#